data_AF-A0A1X0Q6Y3-F1
#
_entry.id   AF-A0A1X0Q6Y3-F1
#
_cell.length_a   1.000
_cell.length_b   1.000
_cell.length_c   1.000
_cell.angle_alpha   90.00
_cell.angle_beta   90.00
_cell.angle_gamma   90.00
#
_symmetry.space_group_name_H-M   'P 1'
#
loop_
_entity.id
_entity.type
_entity.pdbx_description
1 polymer ?
#
loop_
_entity_poly.entity_id
_entity_poly.type
_entity_poly.pdbx_seq_one_letter_code
_entity_poly.pdbx_strand_id
1 'polypeptide(L)'
;MFFCPICENSLKLKSNSLKCCVCEHESKINQTLSFKESFNVKINDGILKDESEYGNKCDVECPKCNYNRALFKEIQTRSADEPMTIFYRCLKCSYNWKV
;
A
#
# COMPACT_ATOMS: atom_id res chain seq x y z
N MET A 1 -18.93 8.34 -0.86
CA MET A 1 -19.62 7.04 -1.00
C MET A 1 -20.93 7.16 -0.24
N PHE A 2 -22.07 6.79 -0.85
CA PHE A 2 -23.41 6.99 -0.27
C PHE A 2 -24.00 5.65 0.20
N PHE A 3 -24.67 5.65 1.36
CA PHE A 3 -25.23 4.46 1.99
C PHE A 3 -26.72 4.63 2.24
N CYS A 4 -27.47 3.53 2.18
CA CYS A 4 -28.90 3.52 2.48
C CYS A 4 -29.14 3.65 4.00
N PRO A 5 -30.04 4.52 4.46
CA PRO A 5 -30.33 4.68 5.90
C PRO A 5 -31.10 3.50 6.52
N ILE A 6 -31.62 2.58 5.71
CA ILE A 6 -32.46 1.47 6.15
C ILE A 6 -31.66 0.16 6.28
N CYS A 7 -30.80 -0.13 5.28
CA CYS A 7 -30.09 -1.41 5.20
C CYS A 7 -28.57 -1.25 5.06
N GLU A 8 -28.05 -0.02 5.22
CA GLU A 8 -26.62 0.33 5.22
C GLU A 8 -25.83 -0.08 3.97
N ASN A 9 -26.51 -0.55 2.93
CA ASN A 9 -25.87 -0.95 1.69
C ASN A 9 -25.51 0.28 0.84
N SER A 10 -24.49 0.13 -0.01
CA SER A 10 -24.08 1.18 -0.94
C SER A 10 -25.20 1.50 -1.94
N LEU A 11 -25.52 2.79 -2.06
CA LEU A 11 -26.49 3.28 -3.03
C LEU A 11 -25.82 3.40 -4.41
N LYS A 12 -26.53 2.97 -5.46
CA LYS A 12 -26.07 3.09 -6.84
C LYS A 12 -26.70 4.30 -7.52
N LEU A 13 -25.91 4.95 -8.36
CA LEU A 13 -26.37 6.06 -9.19
C LEU A 13 -27.28 5.53 -10.31
N LYS A 14 -28.52 6.01 -10.37
CA LYS A 14 -29.44 5.78 -11.49
C LYS A 14 -29.94 7.12 -12.00
N SER A 15 -29.37 7.58 -13.11
CA SER A 15 -29.64 8.90 -13.69
C SER A 15 -29.41 10.04 -12.69
N ASN A 16 -30.46 10.48 -11.99
CA ASN A 16 -30.42 11.61 -11.04
C ASN A 16 -30.85 11.21 -9.61
N SER A 17 -30.96 9.92 -9.34
CA SER A 17 -31.31 9.37 -8.02
C SER A 17 -30.34 8.27 -7.59
N LEU A 18 -30.19 8.14 -6.28
CA LEU A 18 -29.43 7.10 -5.61
C LEU A 18 -30.40 6.01 -5.17
N LYS A 19 -30.31 4.83 -5.79
CA LYS A 19 -31.21 3.71 -5.49
C LYS A 19 -30.47 2.60 -4.74
N CYS A 20 -31.12 2.06 -3.71
CA CYS A 20 -30.62 0.88 -3.02
C CYS A 20 -30.85 -0.40 -3.86
N CYS A 21 -29.90 -1.33 -3.81
CA CYS A 21 -30.03 -2.62 -4.51
C CYS A 21 -30.73 -3.70 -3.68
N VAL A 22 -30.92 -3.46 -2.37
CA VAL A 22 -31.45 -4.45 -1.43
C VAL A 22 -32.85 -4.06 -0.95
N CYS A 23 -33.12 -2.76 -0.81
CA CYS A 23 -34.44 -2.24 -0.47
C CYS A 23 -34.93 -1.24 -1.54
N GLU A 24 -36.17 -0.81 -1.43
CA GLU A 24 -36.82 0.13 -2.36
C GLU A 24 -36.51 1.61 -2.06
N HIS A 25 -35.47 1.89 -1.27
CA HIS A 25 -35.08 3.25 -0.94
C HIS A 25 -34.47 3.99 -2.13
N GLU A 26 -34.96 5.19 -2.39
CA GLU A 26 -34.48 6.10 -3.43
C GLU A 26 -34.28 7.51 -2.86
N SER A 27 -33.09 8.09 -3.07
CA SER A 27 -32.74 9.45 -2.63
C SER A 27 -32.40 10.33 -3.83
N LYS A 28 -32.91 11.57 -3.87
CA LYS A 28 -32.56 12.53 -4.93
C LYS A 28 -31.17 13.12 -4.70
N ILE A 29 -30.46 13.38 -5.79
CA ILE A 29 -29.12 13.97 -5.76
C ILE A 29 -29.26 15.48 -5.86
N ASN A 30 -28.98 16.19 -4.77
CA ASN A 30 -29.02 17.66 -4.73
C ASN A 30 -27.66 18.32 -5.04
N GLN A 31 -26.62 17.55 -5.33
CA GLN A 31 -25.26 18.05 -5.54
C GLN A 31 -24.58 17.35 -6.72
N THR A 32 -23.78 18.08 -7.49
CA THR A 32 -22.98 17.51 -8.57
C THR A 32 -21.96 16.52 -8.01
N LEU A 33 -22.13 15.23 -8.31
CA LEU A 33 -21.22 14.17 -7.89
C LEU A 33 -20.09 14.02 -8.91
N SER A 34 -18.90 14.49 -8.57
CA SER A 34 -17.68 14.21 -9.33
C SER A 34 -16.89 13.09 -8.66
N PHE A 35 -16.81 11.92 -9.30
CA PHE A 35 -15.88 10.86 -8.90
C PHE A 35 -14.50 11.20 -9.46
N LYS A 36 -13.53 11.44 -8.57
CA LYS A 36 -12.13 11.62 -8.93
C LYS A 36 -11.37 10.44 -8.34
N GLU A 37 -10.97 9.49 -9.20
CA GLU A 37 -10.02 8.46 -8.82
C GLU A 37 -8.61 9.07 -8.86
N SER A 38 -8.15 9.60 -7.73
CA SER A 38 -6.75 9.96 -7.58
C SER A 38 -5.99 8.75 -7.06
N PHE A 39 -5.36 8.02 -7.98
CA PHE A 39 -4.29 7.07 -7.62
C PHE A 39 -3.07 7.88 -7.19
N ASN A 40 -3.07 8.39 -5.96
CA ASN A 40 -1.82 8.66 -5.29
C ASN A 40 -1.27 7.29 -4.92
N VAL A 41 -0.55 6.66 -5.84
CA VAL A 41 0.38 5.60 -5.45
C VAL A 41 1.33 6.30 -4.49
N LYS A 42 1.05 6.19 -3.19
CA LYS A 42 2.08 6.34 -2.18
C LYS A 42 3.01 5.16 -2.47
N ILE A 43 3.96 5.40 -3.36
CA ILE A 43 5.14 4.57 -3.39
C ILE A 43 5.71 4.84 -2.02
N ASN A 44 5.42 3.94 -1.07
CA ASN A 44 6.11 3.91 0.19
C ASN A 44 7.54 3.45 -0.13
N ASP A 45 8.28 4.28 -0.88
CA ASP A 45 9.73 4.41 -0.79
C ASP A 45 10.08 5.10 0.55
N GLY A 46 9.25 4.92 1.58
CA GLY A 46 9.68 4.92 2.96
C GLY A 46 10.57 3.70 3.17
N ILE A 47 11.72 3.70 2.50
CA ILE A 47 12.85 2.83 2.80
C ILE A 47 13.33 3.29 4.17
N LEU A 48 12.64 2.76 5.19
CA LEU A 48 13.12 2.39 6.51
C LEU A 48 14.19 3.37 7.01
N LYS A 49 13.72 4.49 7.57
CA LYS A 49 14.59 5.51 8.17
C LYS A 49 15.15 5.06 9.52
N ASP A 50 14.58 4.02 10.12
CA ASP A 50 14.93 3.59 11.47
C ASP A 50 15.70 2.26 11.48
N GLU A 51 16.82 2.22 12.20
CA GLU A 51 17.64 1.01 12.35
C GLU A 51 16.90 -0.13 13.07
N SER A 52 15.83 0.21 13.82
CA SER A 52 14.99 -0.76 14.53
C SER A 52 14.05 -1.57 13.62
N GLU A 53 13.84 -1.13 12.36
CA GLU A 53 12.93 -1.81 11.43
C GLU A 53 13.62 -2.86 10.55
N TYR A 54 14.95 -2.86 10.49
CA TYR A 54 15.72 -3.90 9.82
C TYR A 54 15.97 -5.07 10.79
N GLY A 55 15.88 -6.30 10.28
CA GLY A 55 15.98 -7.51 11.07
C GLY A 55 17.41 -7.85 11.50
N ASN A 56 17.72 -9.15 11.49
CA ASN A 56 19.00 -9.68 11.93
C ASN A 56 20.17 -9.20 11.03
N LYS A 57 21.40 -9.31 11.55
CA LYS A 57 22.63 -9.05 10.80
C LYS A 57 22.98 -10.27 9.95
N CYS A 58 23.41 -10.04 8.71
CA CYS A 58 23.91 -11.06 7.81
C CYS A 58 25.29 -10.68 7.24
N ASP A 59 26.06 -11.70 6.89
CA ASP A 59 27.31 -11.55 6.18
C ASP A 59 27.02 -11.49 4.66
N VAL A 60 26.98 -10.27 4.12
CA VAL A 60 26.80 -10.00 2.69
C VAL A 60 27.66 -8.80 2.30
N GLU A 61 28.32 -8.87 1.16
CA GLU A 61 29.20 -7.81 0.67
C GLU A 61 28.38 -6.63 0.12
N CYS A 62 28.66 -5.43 0.62
CA CYS A 62 28.03 -4.22 0.11
C CYS A 62 28.59 -3.85 -1.27
N PRO A 63 27.76 -3.69 -2.32
CA PRO A 63 28.22 -3.38 -3.67
C PRO A 63 28.85 -1.98 -3.82
N LYS A 64 28.74 -1.13 -2.80
CA LYS A 64 29.27 0.25 -2.82
C LYS A 64 30.59 0.41 -2.06
N CYS A 65 30.79 -0.33 -0.97
CA CYS A 65 31.94 -0.13 -0.08
C CYS A 65 32.66 -1.42 0.33
N ASN A 66 32.26 -2.57 -0.25
CA ASN A 66 32.85 -3.89 -0.07
C ASN A 66 32.94 -4.33 1.40
N TYR A 67 32.02 -3.84 2.22
CA TYR A 67 31.92 -4.24 3.62
C TYR A 67 31.05 -5.49 3.74
N ASN A 68 31.50 -6.48 4.50
CA ASN A 68 30.91 -7.82 4.54
C ASN A 68 29.70 -7.99 5.48
N ARG A 69 29.19 -6.93 6.12
CA ARG A 69 28.00 -7.05 6.98
C ARG A 69 26.90 -6.05 6.64
N ALA A 70 25.68 -6.56 6.58
CA ALA A 70 24.48 -5.77 6.36
C ALA A 70 23.34 -6.23 7.29
N LEU A 71 22.36 -5.37 7.47
CA LEU A 71 21.06 -5.77 8.01
C LEU A 71 20.17 -6.20 6.85
N PHE A 72 19.31 -7.19 7.05
CA PHE A 72 18.34 -7.61 6.03
C PHE A 72 16.91 -7.52 6.56
N LYS A 73 15.97 -7.30 5.64
CA LYS A 73 14.53 -7.36 5.88
C LYS A 73 13.87 -7.95 4.67
N GLU A 74 13.06 -8.97 4.88
CA GLU A 74 12.30 -9.58 3.81
C GLU A 74 10.91 -8.92 3.78
N ILE A 75 10.41 -8.56 2.60
CA ILE A 75 9.08 -7.94 2.44
C ILE A 75 8.30 -8.70 1.36
N GLN A 76 7.09 -9.15 1.71
CA GLN A 76 6.15 -9.74 0.76
C GLN A 76 5.49 -8.63 -0.05
N THR A 77 6.01 -8.36 -1.24
CA THR A 77 5.46 -7.35 -2.16
C THR A 77 4.63 -7.97 -3.31
N ARG A 78 4.57 -9.31 -3.38
CA ARG A 78 4.07 -10.08 -4.52
C ARG A 78 3.17 -11.24 -4.08
N SER A 79 2.52 -11.88 -5.05
CA SER A 79 1.72 -13.09 -4.83
C SER A 79 2.57 -14.20 -4.19
N ALA A 80 1.92 -15.12 -3.49
CA ALA A 80 2.58 -16.20 -2.75
C ALA A 80 3.43 -17.15 -3.63
N ASP A 81 3.20 -17.15 -4.94
CA ASP A 81 3.94 -17.97 -5.91
C ASP A 81 5.33 -17.41 -6.28
N GLU A 82 5.66 -16.16 -5.89
CA GLU A 82 6.97 -15.56 -6.14
C GLU A 82 7.82 -15.46 -4.85
N PRO A 83 9.15 -15.56 -4.94
CA PRO A 83 10.02 -15.41 -3.78
C PRO A 83 9.93 -13.99 -3.19
N MET A 84 10.09 -13.92 -1.86
CA MET A 84 10.07 -12.66 -1.10
C MET A 84 11.18 -11.72 -1.54
N THR A 85 10.91 -10.42 -1.61
CA THR A 85 11.94 -9.42 -1.91
C THR A 85 12.78 -9.13 -0.67
N ILE A 86 14.10 -9.22 -0.77
CA ILE A 86 15.01 -8.99 0.37
C ILE A 86 15.64 -7.61 0.22
N PHE A 87 15.50 -6.79 1.27
CA PHE A 87 16.12 -5.47 1.37
C PHE A 87 17.31 -5.56 2.32
N TYR A 88 18.47 -5.14 1.84
CA TYR A 88 19.70 -5.06 2.61
C TYR A 88 20.08 -3.61 2.89
N ARG A 89 20.67 -3.37 4.07
CA ARG A 89 21.25 -2.09 4.47
C ARG A 89 22.67 -2.29 4.99
N CYS A 90 23.64 -1.62 4.39
CA CYS A 90 25.04 -1.70 4.83
C CYS A 90 25.21 -1.07 6.22
N LEU A 91 25.84 -1.78 7.15
CA LEU A 91 26.15 -1.26 8.48
C LEU A 91 27.23 -0.18 8.49
N LYS A 92 28.03 -0.06 7.41
CA LYS A 92 29.13 0.92 7.33
C LYS A 92 28.74 2.20 6.60
N CYS A 93 28.07 2.09 5.44
CA CYS A 93 27.77 3.24 4.57
C CYS A 93 26.29 3.56 4.46
N SER A 94 25.42 2.81 5.16
CA SER A 94 23.95 2.97 5.12
C SER A 94 23.34 2.90 3.72
N TYR A 95 24.05 2.31 2.76
CA TYR A 95 23.53 2.05 1.42
C TYR A 95 22.48 0.94 1.50
N ASN A 96 21.33 1.17 0.87
CA ASN A 96 20.26 0.19 0.80
C ASN A 96 20.20 -0.40 -0.61
N TRP A 97 20.08 -1.72 -0.72
CA TRP A 97 19.89 -2.41 -1.99
C TRP A 97 18.88 -3.55 -1.81
N LYS A 98 18.27 -3.96 -2.93
CA LYS A 98 17.31 -5.06 -2.95
C LYS A 98 17.85 -6.20 -3.80
N VAL A 99 17.50 -7.41 -3.42
CA VAL A 99 17.72 -8.65 -4.17
C VAL A 99 16.37 -9.31 -4.41
#